data_AF-A0A2S9GUJ7-F1
#
_entry.id   AF-A0A2S9GUJ7-F1
#
_cell.length_a   1.000
_cell.length_b   1.000
_cell.length_c   1.000
_cell.angle_alpha   90.00
_cell.angle_beta   90.00
_cell.angle_gamma   90.00
#
_symmetry.space_group_name_H-M   'P 1'
#
loop_
_entity.id
_entity.type
_entity.pdbx_description
1 polymer ?
#
loop_
_entity_poly.entity_id
_entity_poly.type
_entity_poly.pdbx_seq_one_letter_code
_entity_poly.pdbx_strand_id
1 'polypeptide(L)' 'MNLPDLNGYEVFRILHEDPTTSHIPIMALSSNAFIHDIQKGFNIGFFRYLTKPFEINVLMDAIDTGISMSHIQ' A
#
# COMPACT_ATOMS: atom_id res chain seq x y z
N MET A 1 4.99 8.26 2.69
CA MET A 1 3.79 9.07 3.02
C MET A 1 3.79 10.44 2.37
N ASN A 2 4.93 11.05 2.07
CA ASN A 2 4.95 12.32 1.36
C ASN A 2 4.93 12.07 -0.16
N LEU A 3 3.86 12.46 -0.83
CA LEU A 3 3.84 12.69 -2.28
C LEU A 3 3.83 14.22 -2.50
N PRO A 4 4.16 14.71 -3.72
CA PRO A 4 4.27 16.15 -3.98
C PRO A 4 3.00 16.94 -3.65
N ASP A 5 1.83 16.35 -3.92
CA ASP A 5 0.55 17.05 -3.79
C ASP A 5 -0.33 16.51 -2.64
N LEU A 6 -0.19 15.24 -2.29
CA LEU A 6 -1.06 14.54 -1.32
C LEU A 6 -0.24 13.63 -0.40
N ASN A 7 -0.78 13.35 0.79
CA ASN A 7 -0.23 12.29 1.62
C ASN A 7 -0.66 10.91 1.09
N GLY A 8 0.22 9.91 1.12
CA GLY A 8 -0.11 8.53 0.77
C GLY A 8 -1.29 7.95 1.57
N TYR A 9 -1.50 8.41 2.81
CA TYR A 9 -2.68 8.05 3.60
C TYR A 9 -3.97 8.67 3.03
N GLU A 10 -3.91 9.90 2.52
CA GLU A 10 -5.06 10.56 1.89
C GLU A 10 -5.41 9.90 0.56
N VAL A 11 -4.39 9.53 -0.22
CA VAL A 11 -4.57 8.74 -1.45
C VAL A 11 -5.26 7.41 -1.14
N PHE A 12 -4.82 6.68 -0.11
CA PHE A 12 -5.50 5.45 0.31
C PHE A 12 -6.97 5.71 0.61
N ARG A 13 -7.27 6.75 1.41
CA ARG A 13 -8.65 7.09 1.79
C ARG A 13 -9.52 7.37 0.57
N ILE A 14 -9.03 8.19 -0.36
CA ILE A 14 -9.77 8.54 -1.60
C ILE A 14 -10.08 7.28 -2.41
N LEU A 15 -9.10 6.41 -2.63
CA LEU A 15 -9.27 5.18 -3.41
C LEU A 15 -10.15 4.15 -2.70
N HIS A 16 -10.10 4.10 -1.37
CA HIS A 16 -10.87 3.15 -0.58
C HIS A 16 -12.34 3.56 -0.43
N GLU A 17 -12.63 4.86 -0.41
CA GLU A 17 -14.00 5.39 -0.30
C GLU A 17 -14.78 5.36 -1.62
N ASP A 18 -14.10 5.29 -2.77
CA ASP A 18 -14.73 5.19 -4.08
C ASP A 18 -15.09 3.73 -4.43
N PRO A 19 -16.37 3.37 -4.65
CA PRO A 19 -16.79 2.01 -4.98
C PRO A 19 -16.13 1.43 -6.24
N THR A 20 -15.69 2.28 -7.17
CA THR A 20 -15.03 1.87 -8.41
C THR A 20 -13.57 1.47 -8.20
N THR A 21 -12.96 1.85 -7.08
CA THR A 21 -11.55 1.54 -6.78
C THR A 21 -11.33 0.82 -5.44
N SER A 22 -12.35 0.75 -4.58
CA SER A 22 -12.25 0.20 -3.22
C SER A 22 -11.84 -1.27 -3.16
N HIS A 23 -12.05 -2.01 -4.24
CA HIS A 23 -11.66 -3.41 -4.39
C HIS A 23 -10.19 -3.62 -4.77
N ILE A 24 -9.48 -2.56 -5.18
CA ILE A 24 -8.09 -2.65 -5.64
C ILE A 24 -7.17 -2.72 -4.41
N PRO A 25 -6.33 -3.77 -4.26
CA PRO A 25 -5.41 -3.86 -3.13
C PRO A 25 -4.33 -2.78 -3.21
N ILE A 26 -4.18 -2.00 -2.12
CA ILE A 26 -3.23 -0.89 -2.07
C ILE A 26 -2.04 -1.29 -1.19
N MET A 27 -0.83 -1.14 -1.71
CA MET A 27 0.41 -1.28 -0.94
C MET A 27 1.18 0.04 -0.85
N ALA A 28 1.90 0.24 0.24
CA ALA A 28 2.76 1.40 0.44
C ALA A 28 4.22 1.08 0.09
N LEU A 29 4.87 1.97 -0.66
CA LEU A 29 6.32 1.96 -0.93
C LEU A 29 6.94 3.21 -0.33
N SER A 30 7.77 3.08 0.71
CA SER A 30 8.23 4.21 1.52
C SER A 30 9.71 4.15 1.82
N SER A 31 10.41 5.28 1.87
CA SER A 31 11.78 5.33 2.44
C SER A 31 11.79 5.33 3.97
N ASN A 32 10.61 5.47 4.58
CA ASN A 32 10.47 5.52 6.04
C ASN A 32 10.22 4.11 6.60
N ALA A 33 11.14 3.68 7.47
CA ALA A 33 11.18 2.36 8.09
C ALA A 33 10.90 2.38 9.60
N PHE A 34 10.43 3.51 10.16
CA PHE A 34 10.05 3.50 11.57
C PHE A 34 8.85 2.58 11.80
N ILE A 35 8.93 1.76 12.85
CA ILE A 35 7.91 0.76 13.21
C ILE A 35 6.51 1.40 13.31
N HIS A 36 6.42 2.61 13.85
CA HIS A 36 5.15 3.33 13.99
C HIS A 36 4.49 3.65 12.65
N ASP A 37 5.26 3.98 11.61
CA ASP A 37 4.74 4.26 10.27
C ASP A 37 4.26 2.99 9.57
N ILE A 38 5.01 1.89 9.75
CA ILE A 38 4.64 0.58 9.22
C ILE A 38 3.32 0.13 9.86
N GLN A 39 3.21 0.20 11.19
CA GLN A 39 1.99 -0.12 11.93
C GLN A 39 0.82 0.76 11.50
N LYS A 40 1.05 2.07 11.37
CA LYS A 40 0.01 3.00 10.90
C LYS A 40 -0.45 2.65 9.49
N GLY A 41 0.45 2.25 8.61
CA GLY A 41 0.10 1.77 7.27
C GLY A 41 -0.84 0.56 7.31
N PHE A 42 -0.48 -0.48 8.06
CA PHE A 42 -1.35 -1.65 8.19
C PHE A 42 -2.70 -1.33 8.84
N ASN A 43 -2.72 -0.49 9.87
CA ASN A 43 -3.96 -0.08 10.54
C ASN A 43 -4.93 0.67 9.62
N ILE A 44 -4.40 1.38 8.61
CA ILE A 44 -5.21 2.12 7.63
C ILE A 44 -5.78 1.17 6.57
N GLY A 45 -5.17 0.00 6.36
CA GLY A 45 -5.67 -1.02 5.44
C GLY A 45 -4.77 -1.28 4.23
N PHE A 46 -3.53 -0.76 4.21
CA PHE A 46 -2.57 -1.22 3.22
C PHE A 46 -2.32 -2.72 3.43
N PHE A 47 -2.50 -3.53 2.40
CA PHE A 47 -2.26 -4.97 2.54
C PHE A 47 -0.77 -5.29 2.66
N ARG A 48 0.10 -4.41 2.12
CA ARG A 48 1.57 -4.49 2.26
C ARG A 48 2.18 -3.09 2.44
N TYR A 49 3.28 -3.06 3.17
CA TYR A 49 4.15 -1.89 3.33
C TYR A 49 5.58 -2.33 3.09
N LEU A 50 6.23 -1.80 2.05
CA LEU A 50 7.62 -2.09 1.70
C LEU A 50 8.50 -0.86 1.88
N THR A 51 9.60 -1.04 2.58
CA THR A 51 10.60 0.02 2.84
C THR A 51 11.69 0.00 1.77
N LYS A 52 12.10 1.18 1.29
CA LYS A 52 13.24 1.34 0.37
C LYS A 52 14.56 1.41 1.15
N PRO A 53 15.65 0.85 0.62
CA PRO A 53 15.71 -0.01 -0.57
C PRO A 53 15.10 -1.39 -0.30
N PHE A 54 14.49 -1.99 -1.32
CA PHE A 54 13.92 -3.34 -1.27
C PHE A 54 14.52 -4.20 -2.38
N GLU A 55 14.52 -5.51 -2.19
CA GLU A 55 14.87 -6.45 -3.24
C GLU A 55 13.74 -6.58 -4.27
N ILE A 56 14.11 -6.75 -5.54
CA ILE A 56 13.14 -6.86 -6.64
C ILE A 56 12.22 -8.08 -6.44
N ASN A 57 12.76 -9.20 -5.97
CA ASN A 57 11.95 -10.41 -5.70
C ASN A 57 10.86 -10.13 -4.66
N VAL A 58 11.17 -9.37 -3.60
CA VAL A 58 10.19 -8.98 -2.58
C VAL A 58 9.09 -8.08 -3.15
N LEU A 59 9.43 -7.19 -4.08
CA LEU A 59 8.42 -6.38 -4.78
C LEU A 59 7.54 -7.25 -5.68
N MET A 60 8.12 -8.17 -6.44
CA MET A 60 7.39 -9.07 -7.34
C MET A 60 6.40 -9.95 -6.55
N ASP A 61 6.85 -10.55 -5.45
CA ASP A 61 5.99 -11.37 -4.58
C ASP A 61 4.80 -10.56 -4.03
N ALA A 62 5.02 -9.30 -3.66
CA ALA A 62 3.98 -8.42 -3.16
C ALA A 62 2.96 -8.04 -4.26
N ILE A 63 3.42 -7.84 -5.49
CA ILE A 63 2.56 -7.58 -6.66
C ILE A 63 1.70 -8.82 -6.97
N ASP A 64 2.31 -10.01 -7.03
CA ASP A 64 1.60 -11.27 -7.32
C ASP A 64 0.54 -11.55 -6.24
N THR A 65 0.86 -11.26 -4.98
CA THR A 65 -0.10 -11.31 -3.87
C THR A 65 -1.27 -10.35 -4.10
N GLY A 66 -0.99 -9.10 -4.48
CA GLY A 66 -2.02 -8.09 -4.75
C GLY A 66 -2.93 -8.47 -5.90
N ILE A 67 -2.38 -8.96 -7.01
CA ILE A 67 -3.16 -9.44 -8.16
C ILE A 67 -4.04 -10.63 -7.77
N SER A 68 -3.52 -11.56 -6.97
CA SER A 68 -4.31 -12.70 -6.49
C SER A 68 -5.48 -12.24 -5.62
N MET A 69 -5.25 -11.27 -4.73
CA MET A 69 -6.30 -10.70 -3.87
C MET A 69 -7.42 -10.01 -4.67
N SER A 70 -7.11 -9.34 -5.79
CA SER A 70 -8.13 -8.65 -6.58
C SER A 70 -9.06 -9.59 -7.36
N HIS A 71 -8.67 -10.85 -7.58
CA HIS A 71 -9.46 -11.86 -8.28
C HIS A 71 -10.34 -12.72 -7.36
N ILE A 72 -10.21 -12.57 -6.03
CA ILE A 72 -10.93 -13.38 -5.03
C ILE A 72 -12.27 -12.71 -4.61
N GLN A 73 -12.78 -11.75 -5.37
CA GLN A 73 -14.10 -11.15 -5.14
C GLN A 73 -15.25 -11.93 -5.79
#